data_AF-A0A2W4UFP4-F1
#
_entry.id   AF-A0A2W4UFP4-F1
#
_cell.length_a   1.000
_cell.length_b   1.000
_cell.length_c   1.000
_cell.angle_alpha   90.00
_cell.angle_beta   90.00
_cell.angle_gamma   90.00
#
_symmetry.space_group_name_H-M   'P 1'
#
loop_
_entity.id
_entity.type
_entity.pdbx_description
1 polymer ?
#
loop_
_entity_poly.entity_id
_entity_poly.type
_entity_poly.pdbx_seq_one_letter_code
_entity_poly.pdbx_strand_id
1 'polypeptide(L)'
;MIHSKPSKVRRAVRWRPDHGFMLLALLIGLALAGIVLMGVVDIWTVQRQRDREQDLLFSGDQYRQAIQRYYYAAPPGTPRVLPAKLADLLEDDRYPMPVRHLRRLYPDPVTGQPEWGVVRVDDRIAGVYSLSDKPPVKQVGFPLVYRSFTERAQYREWVFMFLGASRSALKPAVPGISGSEQRPDPSPRSNPRPPP
;
A
#
# COMPACT_ATOMS: atom_id res chain seq x y z
N MET A 1 33.25 108.25 -1.13
CA MET A 1 32.55 107.50 -2.21
C MET A 1 33.62 106.62 -2.85
N ILE A 2 33.58 105.29 -2.87
CA ILE A 2 32.57 104.37 -3.39
C ILE A 2 32.69 103.03 -2.63
N HIS A 3 31.54 102.45 -2.25
CA HIS A 3 31.40 101.16 -1.55
C HIS A 3 31.53 100.00 -2.53
N SER A 4 32.51 99.09 -2.33
CA SER A 4 32.62 97.84 -3.08
C SER A 4 31.96 96.71 -2.30
N LYS A 5 30.86 96.15 -2.84
CA LYS A 5 30.18 94.98 -2.27
C LYS A 5 30.84 93.69 -2.79
N PRO A 6 31.17 92.71 -1.93
CA PRO A 6 31.59 91.39 -2.39
C PRO A 6 30.38 90.53 -2.78
N SER A 7 30.42 89.93 -3.98
CA SER A 7 29.45 88.95 -4.46
C SER A 7 29.75 87.56 -3.87
N LYS A 8 28.78 87.01 -3.13
CA LYS A 8 28.86 85.63 -2.61
C LYS A 8 28.45 84.64 -3.69
N VAL A 9 29.42 83.90 -4.23
CA VAL A 9 29.17 82.74 -5.09
C VAL A 9 28.75 81.56 -4.21
N ARG A 10 27.47 81.18 -4.27
CA ARG A 10 26.96 79.97 -3.60
C ARG A 10 27.32 78.74 -4.44
N ARG A 11 28.29 77.94 -3.98
CA ARG A 11 28.53 76.61 -4.55
C ARG A 11 27.38 75.68 -4.13
N ALA A 12 26.64 75.17 -5.11
CA ALA A 12 25.70 74.09 -4.90
C ALA A 12 26.47 72.79 -4.62
N VAL A 13 26.28 72.21 -3.44
CA VAL A 13 26.73 70.86 -3.13
C VAL A 13 25.89 69.89 -3.96
N ARG A 14 26.48 69.33 -5.01
CA ARG A 14 25.89 68.22 -5.77
C ARG A 14 26.04 66.96 -4.93
N TRP A 15 24.94 66.52 -4.32
CA TRP A 15 24.83 65.18 -3.75
C TRP A 15 24.99 64.17 -4.89
N ARG A 16 26.09 63.42 -4.90
CA ARG A 16 26.23 62.23 -5.76
C ARG A 16 25.56 61.08 -5.00
N PRO A 17 24.54 60.41 -5.56
CA PRO A 17 24.01 59.21 -4.93
C PRO A 17 25.09 58.14 -4.94
N ASP A 18 25.40 57.57 -3.78
CA ASP A 18 26.37 56.47 -3.67
C ASP A 18 25.83 55.23 -4.39
N HIS A 19 26.32 55.00 -5.61
CA HIS A 19 25.93 53.86 -6.45
C HIS A 19 26.20 52.48 -5.80
N GLY A 20 27.05 52.43 -4.76
CA GLY A 20 27.32 51.21 -4.00
C GLY A 20 26.13 50.69 -3.19
N PHE A 21 25.29 51.59 -2.66
CA PHE A 21 24.10 51.18 -1.89
C PHE A 21 23.04 50.53 -2.77
N MET A 22 22.83 51.06 -3.99
CA MET A 22 21.90 50.45 -4.95
C MET A 22 22.37 49.07 -5.41
N LEU A 23 23.67 48.88 -5.61
CA LEU A 23 24.23 47.57 -5.97
C LEU A 23 24.04 46.55 -4.85
N LEU A 24 24.29 46.96 -3.59
CA LEU A 24 24.09 46.09 -2.43
C LEU A 24 22.61 45.71 -2.24
N ALA A 25 21.70 46.67 -2.36
CA ALA A 25 20.26 46.43 -2.28
C ALA A 25 19.77 45.48 -3.39
N LEU A 26 20.31 45.60 -4.61
CA LEU A 26 20.01 44.70 -5.72
C LEU A 26 20.52 43.28 -5.46
N LEU A 27 21.76 43.14 -4.97
CA LEU A 27 22.33 41.83 -4.63
C LEU A 27 21.55 41.14 -3.51
N ILE A 28 21.15 41.88 -2.48
CA ILE A 28 20.30 41.37 -1.39
C ILE A 28 18.93 40.98 -1.93
N GLY A 29 18.32 41.81 -2.78
CA GLY A 29 17.04 41.50 -3.44
C GLY A 29 17.10 40.23 -4.28
N LEU A 30 18.19 40.04 -5.03
CA LEU A 30 18.41 38.86 -5.85
C LEU A 30 18.66 37.60 -5.00
N ALA A 31 19.41 37.74 -3.90
CA ALA A 31 19.63 36.66 -2.95
C ALA A 31 18.32 36.21 -2.28
N LEU A 32 17.49 37.17 -1.86
CA LEU A 32 16.17 36.89 -1.28
C LEU A 32 15.23 36.25 -2.31
N ALA A 33 15.22 36.74 -3.55
CA ALA A 33 14.46 36.14 -4.64
C ALA A 33 14.91 34.67 -4.90
N GLY A 34 16.21 34.40 -4.87
CA GLY A 34 16.74 33.04 -5.01
C GLY A 34 16.27 32.09 -3.91
N ILE A 35 16.20 32.55 -2.66
CA ILE A 35 15.71 31.76 -1.52
C ILE A 35 14.21 31.45 -1.68
N VAL A 36 13.41 32.43 -2.12
CA VAL A 36 11.96 32.25 -2.35
C VAL A 36 11.68 31.21 -3.44
N LEU A 37 12.52 31.13 -4.48
CA LEU A 37 12.35 30.16 -5.56
C LEU A 37 12.73 28.72 -5.16
N MET A 38 13.46 28.51 -4.06
CA MET A 38 14.05 27.21 -3.74
C MET A 38 13.05 26.21 -3.12
N GLY A 39 11.86 26.66 -2.69
CA GLY A 39 10.86 25.81 -2.06
C GLY A 39 9.62 25.64 -2.92
N VAL A 40 9.55 24.58 -3.74
CA VAL A 40 8.35 23.74 -4.05
C VAL A 40 8.79 22.68 -5.08
N VAL A 41 9.21 21.48 -4.65
CA VAL A 41 9.36 20.32 -5.57
C VAL A 41 8.80 18.99 -5.01
N ASP A 42 8.45 18.88 -3.72
CA ASP A 42 8.26 17.54 -3.13
C ASP A 42 6.86 16.92 -3.24
N ILE A 43 5.81 17.68 -3.57
CA ILE A 43 4.41 17.18 -3.54
C ILE A 43 4.14 16.11 -4.63
N TRP A 44 4.84 16.18 -5.76
CA TRP A 44 4.57 15.33 -6.92
C TRP A 44 4.99 13.87 -6.71
N THR A 45 6.03 13.62 -5.90
CA THR A 45 6.57 12.26 -5.71
C THR A 45 5.64 11.41 -4.85
N VAL A 46 5.10 12.00 -3.77
CA VAL A 46 4.14 11.35 -2.87
C VAL A 46 2.83 11.06 -3.60
N GLN A 47 2.34 11.99 -4.42
CA GLN A 47 1.12 11.77 -5.19
C GLN A 47 1.28 10.60 -6.16
N ARG A 48 2.39 10.55 -6.92
CA ARG A 48 2.69 9.42 -7.82
C ARG A 48 2.79 8.09 -7.09
N GLN A 49 3.34 8.07 -5.87
CA GLN A 49 3.41 6.85 -5.07
C GLN A 49 2.03 6.38 -4.66
N ARG A 50 1.14 7.30 -4.24
CA ARG A 50 -0.26 6.98 -3.92
C ARG A 50 -1.02 6.44 -5.11
N ASP A 51 -0.84 7.03 -6.30
CA ASP A 51 -1.49 6.56 -7.53
C ASP A 51 -1.06 5.11 -7.83
N ARG A 52 0.25 4.81 -7.81
CA ARG A 52 0.78 3.45 -8.01
C ARG A 52 0.28 2.46 -6.97
N GLU A 53 0.11 2.90 -5.73
CA GLU A 53 -0.40 2.06 -4.64
C GLU A 53 -1.89 1.75 -4.82
N GLN A 54 -2.68 2.70 -5.30
CA GLN A 54 -4.07 2.45 -5.68
C GLN A 54 -4.15 1.45 -6.83
N ASP A 55 -3.30 1.62 -7.86
CA ASP A 55 -3.18 0.66 -8.95
C ASP A 55 -2.76 -0.73 -8.46
N LEU A 56 -1.89 -0.81 -7.44
CA LEU A 56 -1.45 -2.07 -6.84
C LEU A 56 -2.61 -2.76 -6.13
N LEU A 57 -3.36 -2.02 -5.31
CA LEU A 57 -4.55 -2.54 -4.63
C LEU A 57 -5.60 -3.01 -5.63
N PHE A 58 -5.81 -2.25 -6.71
CA PHE A 58 -6.72 -2.63 -7.78
C PHE A 58 -6.28 -3.91 -8.49
N SER A 59 -5.03 -3.96 -8.96
CA SER A 59 -4.49 -5.11 -9.71
C SER A 59 -4.43 -6.37 -8.85
N GLY A 60 -3.99 -6.25 -7.60
CA GLY A 60 -3.98 -7.34 -6.63
C GLY A 60 -5.39 -7.85 -6.31
N ASP A 61 -6.37 -6.95 -6.19
CA ASP A 61 -7.77 -7.34 -6.03
C ASP A 61 -8.32 -8.07 -7.27
N GLN A 62 -7.97 -7.66 -8.49
CA GLN A 62 -8.34 -8.39 -9.71
C GLN A 62 -7.78 -9.82 -9.70
N TYR A 63 -6.53 -10.02 -9.30
CA TYR A 63 -5.96 -11.36 -9.16
C TYR A 63 -6.68 -12.20 -8.10
N ARG A 64 -6.91 -11.64 -6.90
CA ARG A 64 -7.65 -12.32 -5.82
C ARG A 64 -9.04 -12.74 -6.28
N GLN A 65 -9.77 -11.84 -6.92
CA GLN A 65 -11.11 -12.12 -7.45
C GLN A 65 -11.07 -13.15 -8.57
N ALA A 66 -10.09 -13.10 -9.47
CA ALA A 66 -9.94 -14.08 -10.54
C ALA A 66 -9.65 -15.48 -9.99
N ILE A 67 -8.76 -15.61 -8.99
CA ILE A 67 -8.49 -16.89 -8.30
C ILE A 67 -9.77 -17.41 -7.64
N GLN A 68 -10.51 -16.52 -6.96
CA GLN A 68 -11.80 -16.89 -6.37
C GLN A 68 -12.79 -17.40 -7.42
N ARG A 69 -12.94 -16.71 -8.55
CA ARG A 69 -13.83 -17.11 -9.66
C ARG A 69 -13.38 -18.44 -10.25
N TYR A 70 -12.09 -18.62 -10.51
CA TYR A 70 -11.52 -19.87 -11.02
C TYR A 70 -11.83 -21.06 -10.10
N TYR A 71 -11.72 -20.87 -8.79
CA TYR A 71 -12.00 -21.90 -7.79
C TYR A 71 -13.49 -22.29 -7.75
N TYR A 72 -14.40 -21.32 -7.86
CA TYR A 72 -15.84 -21.58 -7.84
C TYR A 72 -16.40 -22.02 -9.19
N ALA A 73 -15.76 -21.65 -10.29
CA ALA A 73 -16.07 -22.08 -11.65
C ALA A 73 -15.47 -23.46 -11.96
N ALA A 74 -15.46 -24.39 -11.01
CA ALA A 74 -15.10 -25.77 -11.31
C ALA A 74 -16.27 -26.45 -12.07
N PRO A 75 -16.00 -27.18 -13.18
CA PRO A 75 -17.03 -27.92 -13.89
C PRO A 75 -17.81 -28.89 -12.96
N PRO A 76 -19.11 -29.10 -13.19
CA PRO A 76 -19.90 -30.06 -12.41
C PRO A 76 -19.24 -31.45 -12.40
N GLY A 77 -19.10 -32.05 -11.21
CA GLY A 77 -18.46 -33.37 -11.06
C GLY A 77 -16.94 -33.35 -10.92
N THR A 78 -16.29 -32.18 -11.01
CA THR A 78 -14.85 -32.04 -10.73
C THR A 78 -14.59 -31.40 -9.36
N PRO A 79 -13.50 -31.77 -8.67
CA PRO A 79 -13.12 -31.11 -7.43
C PRO A 79 -12.72 -29.66 -7.68
N ARG A 80 -13.03 -28.77 -6.72
CA ARG A 80 -12.59 -27.38 -6.78
C ARG A 80 -11.10 -27.32 -6.53
N VAL A 81 -10.37 -26.75 -7.48
CA VAL A 81 -8.91 -26.61 -7.44
C VAL A 81 -8.50 -25.18 -7.70
N LEU A 82 -7.41 -24.76 -7.07
CA LEU A 82 -6.74 -23.50 -7.36
C LEU A 82 -5.95 -23.59 -8.69
N PRO A 83 -5.70 -22.47 -9.36
CA PRO A 83 -4.94 -22.43 -10.61
C PRO A 83 -3.48 -22.87 -10.38
N ALA A 84 -2.86 -23.54 -11.36
CA ALA A 84 -1.44 -23.90 -11.27
C ALA A 84 -0.54 -22.74 -11.73
N LYS A 85 -1.01 -21.97 -12.71
CA LYS A 85 -0.32 -20.81 -13.27
C LYS A 85 -1.25 -19.61 -13.34
N LEU A 86 -0.69 -18.40 -13.34
CA LEU A 86 -1.47 -17.18 -13.55
C LEU A 86 -2.10 -17.12 -14.95
N ALA A 87 -1.51 -17.81 -15.92
CA ALA A 87 -2.07 -17.94 -17.27
C ALA A 87 -3.44 -18.65 -17.28
N ASP A 88 -3.67 -19.61 -16.39
CA ASP A 88 -4.94 -20.33 -16.24
C ASP A 88 -6.11 -19.41 -15.84
N LEU A 89 -5.79 -18.22 -15.30
CA LEU A 89 -6.80 -17.19 -15.00
C LEU A 89 -7.23 -16.42 -16.25
N LEU A 90 -6.37 -16.33 -17.26
CA LEU A 90 -6.67 -15.66 -18.52
C LEU A 90 -7.51 -16.55 -19.43
N GLU A 91 -7.20 -17.85 -19.43
CA GLU A 91 -7.83 -18.86 -20.28
C GLU A 91 -7.94 -20.18 -19.51
N ASP A 92 -9.17 -20.58 -19.24
CA ASP A 92 -9.50 -21.80 -18.50
C ASP A 92 -9.97 -22.89 -19.47
N ASP A 93 -9.08 -23.80 -19.81
CA ASP A 93 -9.30 -24.92 -20.75
C ASP A 93 -10.08 -26.10 -20.14
N ARG A 94 -10.55 -25.98 -18.89
CA ARG A 94 -11.37 -27.03 -18.25
C ARG A 94 -12.78 -27.12 -18.84
N TYR A 95 -13.15 -26.17 -19.68
CA TYR A 95 -14.44 -26.09 -20.34
C TYR A 95 -14.30 -26.29 -21.86
N PRO A 96 -15.33 -26.85 -22.54
CA PRO A 96 -15.33 -26.95 -23.99
C PRO A 96 -15.21 -25.59 -24.71
N MET A 97 -15.64 -24.51 -24.05
CA MET A 97 -15.42 -23.14 -24.48
C MET A 97 -14.54 -22.43 -23.44
N PRO A 98 -13.39 -21.85 -23.82
CA PRO A 98 -12.47 -21.24 -22.86
C PRO A 98 -13.13 -20.12 -22.06
N VAL A 99 -13.02 -20.19 -20.73
CA VAL A 99 -13.55 -19.17 -19.81
C VAL A 99 -12.42 -18.26 -19.34
N ARG A 100 -12.66 -16.95 -19.32
CA ARG A 100 -11.66 -15.96 -18.88
C ARG A 100 -12.05 -15.41 -17.52
N HIS A 101 -11.22 -15.65 -16.50
CA HIS A 101 -11.45 -15.15 -15.13
C HIS A 101 -10.80 -13.78 -14.89
N LEU A 102 -9.76 -13.48 -15.66
CA LEU A 102 -8.99 -12.24 -15.64
C LEU A 102 -8.93 -11.63 -17.04
N ARG A 103 -9.09 -10.30 -17.15
CA ARG A 103 -9.10 -9.59 -18.46
C ARG A 103 -7.74 -9.59 -19.15
N ARG A 104 -6.67 -9.42 -18.37
CA ARG A 104 -5.28 -9.40 -18.80
C ARG A 104 -4.37 -9.65 -17.59
N LEU A 105 -3.14 -10.10 -17.83
CA LEU A 105 -2.12 -10.09 -16.79
C LEU A 105 -1.72 -8.63 -16.54
N TYR A 106 -1.99 -8.14 -15.33
CA TYR A 106 -1.63 -6.79 -14.93
C TYR A 106 -0.16 -6.79 -14.50
N PRO A 107 0.68 -5.87 -14.98
CA PRO A 107 2.01 -5.70 -14.42
C PRO A 107 1.91 -5.14 -12.99
N ASP A 108 2.94 -5.39 -12.19
CA ASP A 108 3.09 -4.76 -10.89
C ASP A 108 3.40 -3.26 -11.08
N PRO A 109 2.51 -2.34 -10.64
CA PRO A 109 2.67 -0.91 -10.87
C PRO A 109 3.78 -0.26 -10.04
N VAL A 110 4.29 -0.95 -9.02
CA VAL A 110 5.38 -0.45 -8.16
C VAL A 110 6.75 -0.81 -8.73
N THR A 111 6.90 -2.03 -9.26
CA THR A 111 8.14 -2.48 -9.91
C THR A 111 8.18 -2.17 -11.41
N GLY A 112 7.02 -2.03 -12.05
CA GLY A 112 6.87 -1.89 -13.50
C GLY A 112 7.07 -3.20 -14.26
N GLN A 113 7.23 -4.33 -13.57
CA GLN A 113 7.49 -5.64 -14.18
C GLN A 113 6.19 -6.44 -14.32
N PRO A 114 6.08 -7.33 -15.32
CA PRO A 114 4.93 -8.24 -15.43
C PRO A 114 4.94 -9.35 -14.36
N GLU A 115 6.05 -9.51 -13.64
CA GLU A 115 6.26 -10.58 -12.69
C GLU A 115 5.67 -10.25 -11.32
N TRP A 116 4.98 -11.25 -10.74
CA TRP A 116 4.39 -11.18 -9.40
C TRP A 116 4.95 -12.29 -8.53
N GLY A 117 5.15 -12.00 -7.26
CA GLY A 117 5.31 -13.03 -6.25
C GLY A 117 4.01 -13.82 -6.12
N VAL A 118 4.12 -15.15 -6.00
CA VAL A 118 2.95 -16.03 -5.85
C VAL A 118 2.99 -16.74 -4.51
N VAL A 119 1.82 -16.85 -3.86
CA VAL A 119 1.64 -17.67 -2.67
C VAL A 119 1.02 -18.99 -3.10
N ARG A 120 1.66 -20.11 -2.75
CA ARG A 120 1.19 -21.45 -3.10
C ARG A 120 0.63 -22.19 -1.89
N VAL A 121 -0.46 -22.93 -2.11
CA VAL A 121 -1.04 -23.92 -1.20
C VAL A 121 -1.20 -25.21 -2.00
N ASP A 122 -0.60 -26.30 -1.54
CA ASP A 122 -0.59 -27.59 -2.24
C ASP A 122 -0.14 -27.48 -3.72
N ASP A 123 0.95 -26.73 -3.96
CA ASP A 123 1.53 -26.41 -5.27
C ASP A 123 0.61 -25.60 -6.23
N ARG A 124 -0.50 -25.07 -5.73
CA ARG A 124 -1.43 -24.22 -6.48
C ARG A 124 -1.40 -22.78 -6.00
N ILE A 125 -1.63 -21.84 -6.90
CA ILE A 125 -1.57 -20.41 -6.61
C ILE A 125 -2.83 -19.98 -5.85
N ALA A 126 -2.65 -19.59 -4.59
CA ALA A 126 -3.71 -19.09 -3.71
C ALA A 126 -3.76 -17.55 -3.63
N GLY A 127 -2.69 -16.88 -4.03
CA GLY A 127 -2.60 -15.43 -4.00
C GLY A 127 -1.34 -14.88 -4.68
N VAL A 128 -1.27 -13.56 -4.75
CA VAL A 128 -0.14 -12.82 -5.34
C VAL A 128 0.33 -11.69 -4.43
N TYR A 129 1.57 -11.24 -4.59
CA TYR A 129 2.15 -10.09 -3.90
C TYR A 129 3.19 -9.39 -4.79
N SER A 130 3.42 -8.10 -4.55
CA SER A 130 4.42 -7.32 -5.29
C SER A 130 5.85 -7.75 -4.91
N LEU A 131 6.78 -7.76 -5.86
CA LEU A 131 8.18 -8.08 -5.55
C LEU A 131 8.94 -6.90 -4.93
N SER A 132 8.31 -5.73 -4.79
CA SER A 132 8.92 -4.50 -4.29
C SER A 132 9.10 -4.49 -2.78
N ASP A 133 10.31 -4.14 -2.34
CA ASP A 133 10.64 -3.92 -0.92
C ASP A 133 10.42 -2.45 -0.48
N LYS A 134 9.81 -1.62 -1.34
CA LYS A 134 9.51 -0.21 -1.00
C LYS A 134 8.45 -0.12 0.09
N PRO A 135 8.52 0.90 0.95
CA PRO A 135 7.53 1.10 2.00
C PRO A 135 6.21 1.63 1.45
N PRO A 136 5.06 1.10 1.93
CA PRO A 136 3.75 1.61 1.55
C PRO A 136 3.43 2.94 2.24
N VAL A 137 2.67 3.79 1.53
CA VAL A 137 2.18 5.06 2.06
C VAL A 137 0.96 4.82 2.94
N LYS A 138 0.04 3.93 2.51
CA LYS A 138 -1.12 3.56 3.32
C LYS A 138 -0.73 2.54 4.37
N GLN A 139 -0.83 2.94 5.63
CA GLN A 139 -0.54 2.07 6.78
C GLN A 139 -1.82 1.53 7.43
N VAL A 140 -2.96 2.23 7.29
CA VAL A 140 -4.22 1.92 8.00
C VAL A 140 -5.47 2.12 7.13
N GLY A 141 -6.63 1.74 7.66
CA GLY A 141 -7.93 1.93 7.02
C GLY A 141 -8.13 1.04 5.80
N PHE A 142 -7.66 -0.21 5.89
CA PHE A 142 -7.92 -1.23 4.87
C PHE A 142 -9.30 -1.88 5.08
N PRO A 143 -9.96 -2.32 3.99
CA PRO A 143 -11.12 -3.20 4.09
C PRO A 143 -10.80 -4.48 4.86
N LEU A 144 -11.83 -5.16 5.39
CA LEU A 144 -11.63 -6.39 6.18
C LEU A 144 -10.80 -7.46 5.44
N VAL A 145 -10.99 -7.58 4.13
CA VAL A 145 -10.28 -8.54 3.26
C VAL A 145 -8.76 -8.26 3.21
N TYR A 146 -8.35 -7.02 3.48
CA TYR A 146 -6.97 -6.53 3.43
C TYR A 146 -6.46 -6.05 4.79
N ARG A 147 -7.12 -6.45 5.89
CA ARG A 147 -6.70 -6.06 7.24
C ARG A 147 -5.25 -6.48 7.54
N SER A 148 -4.79 -7.59 6.96
CA SER A 148 -3.40 -8.08 7.07
C SER A 148 -2.35 -7.13 6.51
N PHE A 149 -2.73 -6.11 5.74
CA PHE A 149 -1.83 -5.11 5.15
C PHE A 149 -1.53 -3.93 6.09
N THR A 150 -2.27 -3.84 7.19
CA THR A 150 -2.12 -2.78 8.18
C THR A 150 -0.73 -2.85 8.81
N GLU A 151 -0.05 -1.70 8.89
CA GLU A 151 1.29 -1.55 9.52
C GLU A 151 2.40 -2.41 8.90
N ARG A 152 2.25 -2.74 7.62
CA ARG A 152 3.30 -3.47 6.88
C ARG A 152 4.41 -2.53 6.43
N ALA A 153 5.65 -3.00 6.57
CA ALA A 153 6.84 -2.22 6.25
C ALA A 153 7.11 -2.17 4.74
N GLN A 154 6.65 -3.17 3.97
CA GLN A 154 6.98 -3.32 2.55
C GLN A 154 5.78 -3.80 1.71
N TYR A 155 5.75 -3.44 0.43
CA TYR A 155 4.71 -3.91 -0.51
C TYR A 155 4.73 -5.43 -0.72
N ARG A 156 5.88 -6.09 -0.55
CA ARG A 156 5.99 -7.55 -0.58
C ARG A 156 5.14 -8.27 0.47
N GLU A 157 4.85 -7.60 1.58
CA GLU A 157 4.00 -8.16 2.64
C GLU A 157 2.50 -8.01 2.35
N TRP A 158 2.12 -7.25 1.32
CA TRP A 158 0.74 -7.12 0.88
C TRP A 158 0.34 -8.31 0.02
N VAL A 159 -0.10 -9.37 0.69
CA VAL A 159 -0.50 -10.64 0.06
C VAL A 159 -1.99 -10.64 -0.30
N PHE A 160 -2.29 -10.53 -1.58
CA PHE A 160 -3.64 -10.62 -2.13
C PHE A 160 -4.03 -12.10 -2.30
N MET A 161 -4.54 -12.70 -1.23
CA MET A 161 -4.90 -14.12 -1.20
C MET A 161 -6.40 -14.38 -1.12
N PHE A 162 -6.83 -15.49 -1.71
CA PHE A 162 -8.16 -16.05 -1.52
C PHE A 162 -8.16 -17.06 -0.37
N LEU A 163 -8.75 -16.70 0.78
CA LEU A 163 -8.76 -17.54 1.99
C LEU A 163 -9.64 -18.79 1.87
N GLY A 164 -10.52 -18.90 0.87
CA GLY A 164 -11.42 -20.05 0.76
C GLY A 164 -10.71 -21.40 0.56
N ALA A 165 -9.55 -21.40 -0.10
CA ALA A 165 -8.72 -22.59 -0.24
C ALA A 165 -7.94 -22.92 1.06
N SER A 166 -7.42 -21.89 1.74
CA SER A 166 -6.73 -22.07 3.03
C SER A 166 -7.68 -22.62 4.12
N ARG A 167 -8.95 -22.19 4.15
CA ARG A 167 -9.96 -22.76 5.06
C ARG A 167 -10.33 -24.21 4.74
N SER A 168 -10.24 -24.64 3.48
CA SER A 168 -10.50 -26.03 3.11
C SER A 168 -9.32 -26.96 3.47
N ALA A 169 -8.10 -26.42 3.50
CA ALA A 169 -6.91 -27.10 4.02
C ALA A 169 -6.83 -27.08 5.56
N LEU A 170 -7.39 -26.05 6.22
CA LEU A 170 -7.69 -26.09 7.64
C LEU A 170 -8.96 -26.91 7.88
N LYS A 171 -8.82 -28.24 7.90
CA LYS A 171 -9.56 -29.02 8.91
C LYS A 171 -9.27 -28.31 10.25
N PRO A 172 -10.28 -27.85 11.02
CA PRO A 172 -10.00 -27.09 12.23
C PRO A 172 -9.30 -28.02 13.22
N ALA A 173 -7.97 -27.96 13.25
CA ALA A 173 -7.21 -28.29 14.43
C ALA A 173 -7.51 -27.17 15.41
N VAL A 174 -8.57 -27.35 16.19
CA VAL A 174 -8.75 -26.65 17.45
C VAL A 174 -7.47 -26.91 18.26
N PRO A 175 -6.61 -25.91 18.50
CA PRO A 175 -5.52 -26.07 19.45
C PRO A 175 -6.18 -26.35 20.79
N GLY A 176 -5.77 -27.44 21.43
CA GLY A 176 -6.39 -27.95 22.64
C GLY A 176 -6.66 -26.86 23.68
N ILE A 177 -7.94 -26.68 24.00
CA ILE A 177 -8.33 -26.17 25.31
C ILE A 177 -8.36 -27.40 26.23
N SER A 178 -7.18 -27.82 26.68
CA SER A 178 -6.97 -28.49 27.97
C SER A 178 -6.14 -27.50 28.77
N GLY A 179 -6.53 -27.02 29.95
CA GLY A 179 -7.66 -27.28 30.81
C GLY A 179 -7.34 -26.55 32.11
N SER A 180 -8.29 -25.80 32.65
CA SER A 180 -8.32 -25.41 34.05
C SER A 180 -9.68 -24.79 34.33
N GLU A 181 -10.67 -25.62 34.67
CA GLU A 181 -11.75 -25.21 35.56
C GLU A 181 -12.18 -26.47 36.31
N GLN A 182 -11.46 -26.73 37.40
CA GLN A 182 -11.68 -27.83 38.30
C GLN A 182 -12.96 -27.55 39.09
N ARG A 183 -14.08 -28.13 38.66
CA ARG A 183 -15.30 -28.20 39.45
C ARG A 183 -15.17 -29.39 40.41
N PRO A 184 -15.20 -29.22 41.74
CA PRO A 184 -15.28 -30.36 42.64
C PRO A 184 -16.69 -30.94 42.56
N ASP A 185 -16.76 -32.21 42.19
CA ASP A 185 -17.96 -33.03 42.16
C ASP A 185 -18.31 -33.47 43.60
N PRO A 186 -19.54 -33.26 44.11
CA PRO A 186 -19.95 -33.88 45.36
C PRO A 186 -20.34 -35.34 45.10
N SER A 187 -19.55 -36.23 45.69
CA SER A 187 -19.69 -37.70 45.75
C SER A 187 -21.13 -38.26 45.79
N PRO A 188 -21.37 -39.47 45.25
CA PRO A 188 -22.68 -40.13 45.26
C PRO A 188 -22.98 -40.78 46.62
N ARG A 189 -24.12 -40.45 47.24
CA ARG A 189 -24.63 -41.18 48.42
C ARG A 189 -25.18 -42.55 48.00
N SER A 190 -24.49 -43.61 48.40
CA SER A 190 -25.02 -44.96 48.49
C SER A 190 -26.09 -45.04 49.58
N ASN A 191 -27.30 -45.51 49.26
CA ASN A 191 -28.33 -45.84 50.26
C ASN A 191 -28.62 -47.35 50.17
N PRO A 192 -28.45 -48.14 51.24
CA PRO A 192 -28.77 -49.55 51.21
C PRO A 192 -30.27 -49.79 51.41
N ARG A 193 -30.78 -50.75 50.64
CA ARG A 193 -32.13 -51.31 50.68
C ARG A 193 -32.29 -52.24 51.89
N PRO A 194 -33.40 -52.19 52.67
CA PRO A 194 -33.72 -53.27 53.60
C PRO A 194 -34.71 -54.28 52.96
N PRO A 195 -34.58 -55.58 53.26
CA PRO A 195 -35.66 -56.57 53.08
C PRO A 195 -36.03 -57.27 54.41
N PRO A 196 -37.03 -58.16 54.40
CA PRO A 196 -38.45 -57.96 54.07
C PRO A 196 -39.30 -57.55 55.29
#